data_AF-A0A662KP64-F1
#
_entry.id   AF-A0A662KP64-F1
#
_cell.length_a   1.000
_cell.length_b   1.000
_cell.length_c   1.000
_cell.angle_alpha   90.00
_cell.angle_beta   90.00
_cell.angle_gamma   90.00
#
_symmetry.space_group_name_H-M   'P 1'
#
loop_
_entity.id
_entity.type
_entity.pdbx_description
1 polymer ?
#
loop_
_entity_poly.entity_id
_entity_poly.type
_entity_poly.pdbx_seq_one_letter_code
_entity_poly.pdbx_strand_id
1 'polypeptide(L)'
;SDKPEKIDRVEFYYGSHYVFDEKPREIDYSPPYEWKCRVFVLNSWGRITVAARYGNAGAAAVDKIEVYIINPLPPLPSPASSASLHR
;
A
#
# COMPACT_ATOMS: atom_id res chain seq x y z
N SER A 1 3.00 14.17 35.78
CA SER A 1 3.42 12.94 35.08
C SER A 1 2.65 12.93 33.78
N ASP A 2 3.25 13.49 32.73
CA ASP A 2 2.63 13.53 31.42
C ASP A 2 2.61 12.10 30.90
N LYS A 3 1.43 11.48 30.93
CA LYS A 3 1.22 10.22 30.22
C LYS A 3 1.44 10.56 28.74
N PRO A 4 2.35 9.88 28.02
CA PRO A 4 2.42 10.07 26.58
C PRO A 4 1.01 9.85 26.04
N GLU A 5 0.50 10.80 25.26
CA GLU A 5 -0.83 10.70 24.68
C GLU A 5 -0.96 9.33 24.03
N LYS A 6 -1.91 8.53 24.51
CA LYS A 6 -2.06 7.16 24.04
C LYS A 6 -2.52 7.23 22.58
N ILE A 7 -1.81 6.52 21.71
CA ILE A 7 -2.27 6.30 20.33
C ILE A 7 -3.62 5.58 20.41
N ASP A 8 -4.64 6.20 19.82
CA ASP A 8 -6.01 5.66 19.72
C ASP A 8 -6.11 4.65 18.58
N ARG A 9 -5.49 5.00 17.44
CA ARG A 9 -5.43 4.17 16.24
C ARG A 9 -4.30 4.60 15.30
N VAL A 10 -3.93 3.71 14.40
CA VAL A 10 -3.02 3.96 13.29
C VAL A 10 -3.78 3.77 11.98
N GLU A 11 -3.74 4.79 11.13
CA GLU A 11 -4.39 4.81 9.82
C GLU A 11 -3.34 4.62 8.73
N PHE A 12 -3.58 3.68 7.82
CA PHE A 12 -2.67 3.36 6.72
C PHE A 12 -3.27 3.79 5.39
N TYR A 13 -2.47 4.47 4.57
CA TYR A 13 -2.88 5.02 3.28
C TYR A 13 -1.93 4.55 2.18
N TYR A 14 -2.46 4.43 0.96
CA TYR A 14 -1.67 4.29 -0.24
C TYR A 14 -1.97 5.42 -1.21
N GLY A 15 -0.96 5.87 -1.94
CA GLY A 15 -1.11 6.77 -3.07
C GLY A 15 -0.23 6.30 -4.21
N SER A 16 -0.69 6.48 -5.44
CA SER A 16 0.21 6.48 -6.60
C SER A 16 0.80 7.88 -6.81
N HIS A 17 1.74 8.02 -7.74
CA HIS A 17 2.25 9.34 -8.14
C HIS A 17 1.16 10.35 -8.55
N TYR A 18 -0.03 9.88 -8.96
CA TYR A 18 -1.09 10.72 -9.51
C TYR A 18 -2.35 10.78 -8.64
N VAL A 19 -2.50 9.87 -7.67
CA VAL A 19 -3.73 9.72 -6.90
C VAL A 19 -3.38 9.38 -5.46
N PHE A 20 -3.95 10.10 -4.51
CA PHE A 20 -3.85 9.80 -3.08
C PHE A 20 -5.19 9.30 -2.58
N ASP A 21 -5.18 8.26 -1.75
CA ASP A 21 -6.41 7.86 -1.08
C ASP A 21 -6.84 8.93 -0.08
N GLU A 22 -8.06 9.43 -0.22
CA GLU A 22 -8.66 10.37 0.72
C GLU A 22 -9.08 9.69 2.04
N LYS A 23 -9.18 8.36 2.03
CA LYS A 23 -9.58 7.52 3.17
C LYS A 23 -8.51 6.46 3.45
N PRO A 24 -8.30 6.08 4.71
CA PRO A 24 -7.37 5.00 5.02
C PRO A 24 -7.82 3.68 4.40
N ARG A 25 -6.85 2.91 3.92
CA ARG A 25 -7.03 1.54 3.43
C ARG A 25 -7.21 0.55 4.58
N GLU A 26 -6.60 0.85 5.72
CA GLU A 26 -6.65 0.05 6.94
C GLU A 26 -6.56 0.96 8.16
N ILE A 27 -7.23 0.57 9.24
CA ILE A 27 -7.15 1.23 10.53
C ILE A 27 -6.88 0.17 11.59
N ASP A 28 -5.75 0.26 12.26
CA ASP A 28 -5.38 -0.65 13.33
C ASP A 28 -5.45 0.07 14.68
N TYR A 29 -6.16 -0.53 15.64
CA TYR A 29 -6.41 0.03 16.97
C TYR A 29 -5.49 -0.58 18.04
N SER A 30 -4.70 -1.61 17.71
CA SER A 30 -3.92 -2.35 18.72
C SER A 30 -2.49 -2.64 18.24
N PRO A 31 -1.47 -2.37 19.07
CA PRO A 31 -0.10 -2.73 18.73
C PRO A 31 0.12 -4.25 18.80
N PRO A 32 1.06 -4.82 18.01
CA PRO A 32 1.84 -4.16 16.97
C PRO A 32 0.97 -3.77 15.76
N TYR A 33 1.12 -2.53 15.29
CA TYR A 33 0.27 -2.01 14.20
C TYR A 33 0.76 -2.56 12.86
N GLU A 34 -0.10 -3.26 12.15
CA GLU A 34 0.28 -3.95 10.91
C GLU A 34 -0.75 -3.78 9.81
N TRP A 35 -0.25 -3.60 8.58
CA TRP A 35 -1.08 -3.60 7.39
C TRP A 35 -0.41 -4.33 6.22
N LYS A 36 -1.17 -5.21 5.57
CA LYS A 36 -0.77 -5.89 4.33
C LYS A 36 -1.27 -5.09 3.12
N CYS A 37 -0.39 -4.25 2.57
CA CYS A 37 -0.69 -3.48 1.36
C CYS A 37 -0.87 -4.41 0.14
N ARG A 38 -2.08 -4.45 -0.41
CA ARG A 38 -2.41 -5.15 -1.67
C ARG A 38 -2.91 -4.14 -2.68
N VAL A 39 -2.12 -3.91 -3.72
CA VAL A 39 -2.43 -2.94 -4.78
C VAL A 39 -2.22 -3.58 -6.14
N PHE A 40 -3.16 -3.36 -7.05
CA PHE A 40 -3.07 -3.86 -8.43
C PHE A 40 -2.49 -2.77 -9.33
N VAL A 41 -1.17 -2.75 -9.44
CA VAL A 41 -0.42 -1.82 -10.29
C VAL A 41 0.68 -2.57 -11.04
N LEU A 42 1.05 -2.07 -12.22
CA LEU A 42 2.12 -2.62 -13.04
C LEU A 42 3.29 -1.63 -13.04
N ASN A 43 4.43 -2.04 -12.46
CA ASN A 43 5.71 -1.32 -12.52
C ASN A 43 5.56 0.19 -12.25
N SER A 44 5.10 0.53 -11.04
CA SER A 44 4.74 1.91 -10.70
C SER A 44 5.32 2.35 -9.37
N TRP A 45 5.65 3.64 -9.28
CA TRP A 45 5.90 4.32 -8.02
C TRP A 45 4.60 4.50 -7.23
N GLY A 46 4.67 4.19 -5.95
CA GLY A 46 3.64 4.44 -4.95
C GLY A 46 4.23 5.05 -3.69
N ARG A 47 3.35 5.58 -2.86
CA ARG A 47 3.65 6.16 -1.56
C ARG A 47 2.78 5.48 -0.52
N ILE A 48 3.40 4.98 0.53
CA ILE A 48 2.72 4.51 1.73
C ILE A 48 2.79 5.63 2.75
N THR A 49 1.67 5.95 3.38
CA THR A 49 1.61 6.97 4.44
C THR A 49 0.90 6.38 5.65
N VAL A 50 1.47 6.61 6.82
CA VAL A 50 0.95 6.09 8.09
C VAL A 50 0.71 7.27 9.02
N ALA A 51 -0.47 7.32 9.64
CA ALA A 51 -0.84 8.37 10.58
C ALA A 51 -1.23 7.75 11.93
N ALA A 52 -0.44 8.00 12.97
CA ALA A 52 -0.81 7.67 14.35
C ALA A 52 -1.70 8.78 14.91
N ARG A 53 -2.95 8.43 15.26
CA ARG A 53 -3.94 9.37 15.82
C ARG A 53 -3.91 9.31 17.34
N TYR A 54 -3.79 10.46 17.98
CA TYR A 54 -3.75 10.61 19.43
C TYR A 54 -5.09 11.13 19.96
N GLY A 55 -5.90 10.25 20.55
CA GLY A 55 -7.14 10.58 21.30
C GLY A 55 -8.06 11.68 20.72
N ASN A 56 -8.89 12.27 21.59
CA ASN A 56 -9.88 13.30 21.23
C ASN A 56 -9.28 14.64 20.75
N ALA A 57 -7.96 14.79 20.71
CA ALA A 57 -7.31 16.06 20.35
C ALA A 57 -7.20 16.27 18.83
N GLY A 58 -7.49 15.24 18.02
CA GLY A 58 -7.35 15.33 16.56
C GLY A 58 -5.90 15.45 16.07
N ALA A 59 -4.92 15.36 16.98
CA ALA A 59 -3.51 15.39 16.68
C ALA A 59 -3.09 14.09 15.97
N ALA A 60 -2.13 14.21 15.05
CA ALA A 60 -1.57 13.08 14.33
C ALA A 60 -0.06 13.23 14.13
N ALA A 61 0.67 12.15 14.35
CA ALA A 61 2.04 12.00 13.84
C ALA A 61 1.96 11.23 12.53
N VAL A 62 2.66 11.71 11.50
CA VAL A 62 2.59 11.16 10.14
C VAL A 62 4.00 10.81 9.66
N ASP A 63 4.14 9.64 9.06
CA ASP A 63 5.34 9.22 8.35
C ASP A 63 4.99 8.67 6.96
N LYS A 64 5.95 8.70 6.04
CA LYS A 64 5.76 8.24 4.66
C LYS A 64 7.00 7.56 4.09
N ILE A 65 6.75 6.61 3.20
CA ILE A 65 7.78 5.91 2.43
C ILE A 65 7.35 5.86 0.97
N GLU A 66 8.31 6.00 0.06
CA GLU A 66 8.10 5.78 -1.37
C GLU A 66 8.56 4.37 -1.76
N VAL A 67 7.75 3.69 -2.56
CA VAL A 67 7.97 2.31 -2.99
C VAL A 67 7.85 2.22 -4.50
N TYR A 68 8.70 1.42 -5.13
CA TYR A 68 8.51 1.00 -6.51
C TYR A 68 7.94 -0.42 -6.53
N ILE A 69 6.73 -0.58 -7.06
CA ILE A 69 6.04 -1.87 -7.07
C ILE A 69 6.31 -2.53 -8.41
N ILE A 70 7.03 -3.65 -8.36
CA ILE A 70 7.32 -4.49 -9.52
C ILE A 70 6.29 -5.61 -9.54
N ASN A 71 5.49 -5.64 -10.62
CA ASN A 71 4.59 -6.75 -10.88
C ASN A 71 5.07 -7.46 -12.14
N PRO A 72 5.75 -8.62 -12.01
CA PRO A 72 6.23 -9.35 -13.17
C PRO A 72 5.03 -9.87 -13.95
N LEU A 73 4.79 -9.31 -15.13
CA LEU A 73 3.86 -9.93 -16.08
C LEU A 73 4.37 -11.36 -16.37
N PRO A 74 3.49 -12.37 -16.38
CA PRO A 74 3.88 -13.69 -16.84
C PRO A 74 4.42 -13.60 -18.28
N PRO A 75 5.43 -14.41 -18.66
CA PRO A 75 5.95 -14.40 -20.01
C PRO A 75 4.81 -14.64 -21.00
N LEU A 76 4.77 -13.85 -22.09
CA LEU A 76 3.81 -14.07 -23.17
C LEU A 76 3.95 -15.51 -23.66
N PRO A 77 2.85 -16.25 -23.88
CA PRO A 77 2.92 -17.58 -24.43
C PRO A 77 3.64 -17.51 -25.79
N SER A 78 4.67 -18.33 -25.97
CA SER A 78 5.39 -18.43 -27.25
C SER A 78 4.38 -18.72 -28.37
N PRO A 79 4.52 -18.12 -29.56
CA PRO A 79 3.65 -18.43 -30.68
C PRO A 79 3.70 -19.94 -30.93
N ALA A 80 2.53 -20.58 -30.95
CA ALA A 80 2.42 -22.00 -31.23
C ALA A 80 3.09 -22.27 -32.59
N SER A 81 4.18 -23.05 -32.57
CA SER A 81 4.87 -23.45 -33.79
C SER A 81 3.87 -24.21 -34.65
N SER A 82 3.42 -23.58 -35.73
CA SER A 82 2.48 -24.17 -36.69
C SER A 82 3.24 -25.26 -37.44
N ALA A 83 3.24 -26.48 -36.92
CA ALA A 83 3.71 -27.62 -37.67
C ALA A 83 2.74 -27.82 -38.84
N SER A 84 3.19 -27.43 -40.04
CA SER A 84 2.49 -27.73 -41.28
C SER A 84 2.37 -29.25 -41.42
N LEU A 85 1.14 -29.75 -41.37
CA LEU A 85 0.80 -31.09 -41.80
C LEU A 85 1.05 -31.18 -43.31
N HIS A 86 2.25 -31.57 -43.72
CA HIS A 86 2.46 -32.06 -45.07
C HIS A 86 1.85 -33.45 -45.16
N ARG A 87 0.75 -33.53 -45.92
CA ARG A 87 0.09 -34.74 -46.39
C ARG A 87 0.89 -35.38 -47.52
#